data_AF-A0A7X3IAN9-F1
#
_entry.id   AF-A0A7X3IAN9-F1
#
_cell.length_a   1.000
_cell.length_b   1.000
_cell.length_c   1.000
_cell.angle_alpha   90.00
_cell.angle_beta   90.00
_cell.angle_gamma   90.00
#
_symmetry.space_group_name_H-M   'P 1'
#
loop_
_entity.id
_entity.type
_entity.pdbx_description
1 polymer ?
#
loop_
_entity_poly.entity_id
_entity_poly.type
_entity_poly.pdbx_seq_one_letter_code
_entity_poly.pdbx_strand_id
1 'polypeptide(L)'
;MTPSGEWKRLYPIRFRHLRENKFARWQWVDFRYRPPTNDRRVESCHVAEETIAVSAKLPQSERLRLLGPMIAPSAAHAAAAGHSLALIRPLNTRFHWRPKNSSLIEKERAAYREAVAQKGLFDRDDLRALEPLPYHFRFSYHDANGPHHGTCEDWETSTTFWKWRREYGETSALERLSGIYNDEYPRRGMIFAMGNMAKRPNIWLLLGVIRLDPEPGQLDLL
;
A
#
# COMPACT_ATOMS: atom_id res chain seq x y z
N MET A 1 4.69 -8.26 6.98
CA MET A 1 5.72 -8.40 8.03
C MET A 1 5.52 -9.74 8.73
N THR A 2 6.56 -10.31 9.31
CA THR A 2 6.49 -11.49 10.20
C THR A 2 6.34 -11.05 11.66
N PRO A 3 6.03 -11.96 12.60
CA PRO A 3 6.05 -11.66 14.03
C PRO A 3 7.42 -11.21 14.56
N SER A 4 8.51 -11.60 13.90
CA SER A 4 9.89 -11.19 14.21
C SER A 4 10.29 -9.84 13.61
N GLY A 5 9.37 -9.12 12.95
CA GLY A 5 9.66 -7.81 12.37
C GLY A 5 10.37 -7.87 11.01
N GLU A 6 10.23 -8.96 10.26
CA GLU A 6 10.84 -9.09 8.94
C GLU A 6 9.85 -8.76 7.82
N TRP A 7 10.35 -8.20 6.73
CA TRP A 7 9.55 -7.95 5.55
C TRP A 7 9.29 -9.21 4.72
N LYS A 8 8.06 -9.34 4.25
CA LYS A 8 7.67 -10.30 3.21
C LYS A 8 6.88 -9.54 2.17
N ARG A 9 7.31 -9.63 0.92
CA ARG A 9 6.62 -9.09 -0.25
C ARG A 9 5.87 -10.22 -0.93
N LEU A 10 4.57 -10.23 -0.75
CA LEU A 10 3.66 -11.17 -1.37
C LEU A 10 3.24 -10.56 -2.72
N TYR A 11 4.00 -10.87 -3.78
CA TYR A 11 3.70 -10.33 -5.11
C TYR A 11 4.12 -11.29 -6.23
N PRO A 12 3.26 -11.49 -7.26
CA PRO A 12 1.88 -11.04 -7.32
C PRO A 12 0.98 -11.86 -6.37
N ILE A 13 -0.09 -11.24 -5.87
CA ILE A 13 -1.23 -11.93 -5.27
C ILE A 13 -2.47 -11.57 -6.08
N ARG A 14 -3.14 -12.56 -6.64
CA ARG A 14 -4.41 -12.42 -7.37
C ARG A 14 -5.55 -12.27 -6.37
N PHE A 15 -5.51 -11.20 -5.58
CA PHE A 15 -6.37 -11.00 -4.41
C PHE A 15 -7.88 -11.10 -4.73
N ARG A 16 -8.31 -10.71 -5.95
CA ARG A 16 -9.71 -10.83 -6.39
C ARG A 16 -10.13 -12.26 -6.75
N HIS A 17 -9.18 -13.14 -7.04
CA HIS A 17 -9.42 -14.55 -7.33
C HIS A 17 -9.57 -15.37 -6.05
N LEU A 18 -9.00 -14.91 -4.94
CA LEU A 18 -9.13 -15.54 -3.62
C LEU A 18 -10.61 -15.62 -3.20
N ARG A 19 -10.98 -16.74 -2.57
CA ARG A 19 -12.32 -17.03 -2.06
C ARG A 19 -12.27 -17.20 -0.55
N GLU A 20 -12.21 -18.44 -0.08
CA GLU A 20 -12.19 -18.81 1.34
C GLU A 20 -10.92 -18.31 2.05
N ASN A 21 -9.82 -18.23 1.31
CA ASN A 21 -8.51 -17.75 1.74
C ASN A 21 -8.32 -16.23 1.62
N LYS A 22 -9.41 -15.47 1.39
CA LYS A 22 -9.33 -14.01 1.29
C LYS A 22 -9.12 -13.40 2.67
N PHE A 23 -8.06 -12.62 2.80
CA PHE A 23 -7.69 -11.93 4.05
C PHE A 23 -7.98 -10.43 3.99
N ALA A 24 -7.95 -9.78 5.15
CA ALA A 24 -8.15 -8.36 5.34
C ALA A 24 -6.89 -7.68 5.87
N ARG A 25 -6.84 -6.35 5.79
CA ARG A 25 -5.77 -5.55 6.41
C ARG A 25 -5.66 -5.91 7.89
N TRP A 26 -4.42 -6.05 8.34
CA TRP A 26 -4.06 -6.47 9.70
C TRP A 26 -4.41 -7.91 10.06
N GLN A 27 -4.74 -8.81 9.13
CA GLN A 27 -4.83 -10.24 9.43
C GLN A 27 -3.48 -10.93 9.26
N TRP A 28 -3.17 -11.81 10.22
CA TRP A 28 -2.10 -12.78 10.05
C TRP A 28 -2.51 -13.83 9.01
N VAL A 29 -1.55 -14.23 8.20
CA VAL A 29 -1.72 -15.28 7.19
C VAL A 29 -0.52 -16.20 7.21
N ASP A 30 -0.78 -17.50 7.18
CA ASP A 30 0.22 -18.54 6.97
C ASP A 30 0.11 -19.03 5.53
N PHE A 31 1.25 -19.26 4.87
CA PHE A 31 1.27 -19.68 3.48
C PHE A 31 2.60 -20.35 3.13
N ARG A 32 2.58 -21.21 2.12
CA ARG A 32 3.80 -21.71 1.48
C ARG A 32 4.22 -20.76 0.37
N TYR A 33 5.53 -20.62 0.18
CA TYR A 33 6.06 -19.80 -0.91
C TYR A 33 7.39 -20.37 -1.40
N ARG A 34 7.77 -19.94 -2.61
CA ARG A 34 9.11 -20.13 -3.18
C ARG A 34 9.72 -18.78 -3.56
N PRO A 35 11.05 -18.67 -3.69
CA PRO A 35 11.66 -17.49 -4.27
C PRO A 35 11.18 -17.28 -5.72
N PRO A 36 10.86 -16.04 -6.14
CA PRO A 36 10.59 -15.74 -7.54
C PRO A 36 11.86 -15.88 -8.38
N THR A 37 11.71 -16.23 -9.66
CA THR A 37 12.84 -16.40 -10.59
C THR A 37 13.42 -15.07 -11.09
N ASN A 38 12.56 -14.05 -11.23
CA ASN A 38 12.91 -12.77 -11.86
C ASN A 38 12.92 -11.59 -10.87
N ASP A 39 12.90 -11.88 -9.57
CA ASP A 39 12.93 -10.87 -8.53
C ASP A 39 13.93 -11.28 -7.44
N ARG A 40 15.05 -10.55 -7.35
CA ARG A 40 16.18 -10.86 -6.46
C ARG A 40 16.07 -10.21 -5.09
N ARG A 41 14.98 -9.50 -4.79
CA ARG A 41 14.77 -8.85 -3.50
C ARG A 41 14.56 -9.92 -2.44
N VAL A 42 15.26 -9.78 -1.31
CA VAL A 42 15.28 -10.78 -0.22
C VAL A 42 13.90 -11.00 0.40
N GLU A 43 13.03 -10.00 0.32
CA GLU A 43 11.67 -10.07 0.86
C GLU A 43 10.69 -10.81 -0.06
N SER A 44 11.04 -11.02 -1.34
CA SER A 44 10.08 -11.45 -2.36
C SER A 44 9.68 -12.91 -2.23
N CYS A 45 8.37 -13.13 -2.21
CA CYS A 45 7.74 -14.44 -2.04
C CYS A 45 6.77 -14.71 -3.20
N HIS A 46 7.01 -15.76 -3.99
CA HIS A 46 6.00 -16.31 -4.89
C HIS A 46 5.12 -17.25 -4.08
N VAL A 47 3.97 -16.75 -3.65
CA VAL A 47 3.03 -17.44 -2.75
C VAL A 47 2.23 -18.49 -3.51
N ALA A 48 2.10 -19.67 -2.91
CA ALA A 48 1.14 -20.69 -3.31
C ALA A 48 -0.24 -20.29 -2.73
N GLU A 49 -1.03 -19.55 -3.51
CA GLU A 49 -2.24 -18.86 -3.05
C GLU A 49 -3.26 -19.81 -2.39
N GLU A 50 -3.37 -21.05 -2.86
CA GLU A 50 -4.23 -22.10 -2.33
C GLU A 50 -3.88 -22.54 -0.90
N THR A 51 -2.65 -22.25 -0.45
CA THR A 51 -2.17 -22.61 0.89
C THR A 51 -2.38 -21.50 1.93
N ILE A 52 -2.92 -20.35 1.52
CA ILE A 52 -3.15 -19.22 2.42
C ILE A 52 -4.19 -19.61 3.47
N ALA A 53 -3.74 -19.72 4.73
CA ALA A 53 -4.57 -19.87 5.90
C ALA A 53 -4.66 -18.52 6.64
N VAL A 54 -5.87 -18.02 6.83
CA VAL A 54 -6.12 -16.72 7.48
C VAL A 54 -6.33 -16.93 8.97
N SER A 55 -5.63 -16.15 9.78
CA SER A 55 -5.70 -16.19 11.24
C SER A 55 -6.25 -14.87 11.81
N ALA A 56 -6.04 -14.65 13.10
CA ALA A 56 -6.55 -13.49 13.83
C ALA A 56 -6.03 -12.16 13.29
N LYS A 57 -6.79 -11.10 13.56
CA LYS A 57 -6.36 -9.72 13.29
C LYS A 57 -5.37 -9.26 14.36
N LEU A 58 -4.30 -8.60 13.92
CA LEU A 58 -3.39 -7.83 14.76
C LEU A 58 -4.18 -6.66 15.40
N PRO A 59 -4.35 -6.66 16.73
CA PRO A 59 -5.05 -5.59 17.43
C PRO A 59 -4.36 -4.25 17.22
N GLN A 60 -5.14 -3.17 17.18
CA GLN A 60 -4.59 -1.82 16.95
C GLN A 60 -3.56 -1.41 18.00
N SER A 61 -3.78 -1.79 19.26
CA SER A 61 -2.85 -1.55 20.38
C SER A 61 -1.48 -2.21 20.19
N GLU A 62 -1.39 -3.28 19.41
CA GLU A 62 -0.12 -4.00 19.21
C GLU A 62 0.67 -3.51 17.98
N ARG A 63 0.03 -2.72 17.12
CA ARG A 63 0.63 -2.30 15.83
C ARG A 63 1.87 -1.45 16.05
N LEU A 64 1.82 -0.50 17.00
CA LEU A 64 2.97 0.37 17.29
C LEU A 64 4.16 -0.45 17.81
N ARG A 65 3.92 -1.37 18.75
CA ARG A 65 4.94 -2.27 19.27
C ARG A 65 5.61 -3.11 18.17
N LEU A 66 4.82 -3.61 17.22
CA LEU A 66 5.34 -4.46 16.14
C LEU A 66 6.03 -3.66 15.02
N LEU A 67 5.43 -2.56 14.59
CA LEU A 67 5.89 -1.80 13.44
C LEU A 67 6.89 -0.71 13.80
N GLY A 68 6.87 -0.20 15.03
CA GLY A 68 7.76 0.85 15.51
C GLY A 68 9.24 0.58 15.21
N PRO A 69 9.77 -0.61 15.57
CA PRO A 69 11.15 -0.98 15.27
C PRO A 69 11.47 -1.10 13.77
N MET A 70 10.46 -1.22 12.91
CA MET A 70 10.61 -1.33 11.46
C MET A 70 10.58 0.03 10.74
N ILE A 71 10.36 1.14 11.47
CA ILE A 71 10.37 2.49 10.92
C ILE A 71 11.82 2.91 10.67
N ALA A 72 12.14 3.10 9.38
CA ALA A 72 13.42 3.62 8.94
C ALA A 72 13.40 5.17 8.89
N PRO A 73 14.56 5.82 9.04
CA PRO A 73 14.69 7.28 8.88
C PRO A 73 14.30 7.78 7.47
N SER A 74 14.51 6.95 6.44
CA SER A 74 14.24 7.28 5.05
C SER A 74 14.22 6.04 4.15
N ALA A 75 13.72 6.21 2.92
CA ALA A 75 13.76 5.17 1.89
C ALA A 75 15.20 4.85 1.47
N ALA A 76 16.06 5.88 1.43
CA ALA A 76 17.48 5.72 1.09
C ALA A 76 18.24 4.94 2.16
N HIS A 77 17.94 5.15 3.44
CA HIS A 77 18.49 4.37 4.54
C HIS A 77 18.10 2.89 4.42
N ALA A 78 16.82 2.60 4.17
CA ALA A 78 16.35 1.23 3.96
C ALA A 78 17.03 0.59 2.73
N ALA A 79 17.18 1.33 1.63
CA ALA A 79 17.88 0.85 0.43
C ALA A 79 19.35 0.51 0.70
N ALA A 80 20.05 1.35 1.48
CA ALA A 80 21.45 1.10 1.87
C ALA A 80 21.61 -0.15 2.75
N ALA A 81 20.59 -0.48 3.55
CA ALA A 81 20.52 -1.73 4.32
C ALA A 81 20.10 -2.95 3.47
N GLY A 82 19.94 -2.79 2.15
CA GLY A 82 19.55 -3.86 1.23
C GLY A 82 18.05 -4.16 1.22
N HIS A 83 17.23 -3.34 1.88
CA HIS A 83 15.77 -3.52 1.91
C HIS A 83 15.09 -2.94 0.67
N SER A 84 14.01 -3.61 0.27
CA SER A 84 13.13 -3.17 -0.82
C SER A 84 11.78 -2.63 -0.34
N LEU A 85 11.53 -2.71 0.96
CA LEU A 85 10.35 -2.23 1.67
C LEU A 85 10.79 -1.42 2.87
N ALA A 86 10.02 -0.40 3.23
CA ALA A 86 10.30 0.44 4.38
C ALA A 86 9.01 1.00 4.97
N LEU A 87 9.00 1.19 6.29
CA LEU A 87 8.11 2.16 6.91
C LEU A 87 8.90 3.44 7.13
N ILE A 88 8.29 4.58 6.83
CA ILE A 88 8.89 5.89 7.08
C ILE A 88 7.87 6.73 7.84
N ARG A 89 8.34 7.50 8.82
CA ARG A 89 7.55 8.57 9.42
C ARG A 89 7.77 9.84 8.60
N PRO A 90 6.82 10.22 7.72
CA PRO A 90 6.99 11.41 6.91
C PRO A 90 6.80 12.68 7.76
N LEU A 91 7.53 13.73 7.42
CA LEU A 91 7.40 15.06 8.01
C LEU A 91 6.83 16.04 6.97
N ASN A 92 6.23 17.15 7.41
CA ASN A 92 5.70 18.20 6.53
C ASN A 92 4.83 17.65 5.39
N THR A 93 3.93 16.72 5.73
CA THR A 93 3.13 15.99 4.74
C THR A 93 2.04 16.85 4.13
N ARG A 94 1.89 16.74 2.81
CA ARG A 94 0.77 17.33 2.07
C ARG A 94 0.24 16.39 1.00
N PHE A 95 -0.94 15.84 1.26
CA PHE A 95 -1.75 15.14 0.27
C PHE A 95 -2.38 16.13 -0.71
N HIS A 96 -2.32 15.79 -1.99
CA HIS A 96 -2.96 16.54 -3.06
C HIS A 96 -3.29 15.61 -4.23
N TRP A 97 -4.22 16.02 -5.09
CA TRP A 97 -4.64 15.27 -6.27
C TRP A 97 -4.54 16.11 -7.53
N ARG A 98 -4.36 15.44 -8.67
CA ARG A 98 -4.42 16.05 -10.01
C ARG A 98 -5.25 15.19 -10.94
N PRO A 99 -6.15 15.76 -11.76
CA PRO A 99 -6.87 14.99 -12.76
C PRO A 99 -5.90 14.25 -13.70
N LYS A 100 -6.22 13.00 -14.03
CA LYS A 100 -5.57 12.31 -15.14
C LYS A 100 -6.13 12.82 -16.46
N ASN A 101 -5.31 12.79 -17.51
CA ASN A 101 -5.82 13.02 -18.85
C ASN A 101 -6.73 11.84 -19.29
N SER A 102 -7.69 12.12 -20.17
CA SER A 102 -8.65 11.12 -20.64
C SER A 102 -7.97 9.97 -21.40
N SER A 103 -6.94 10.27 -22.20
CA SER A 103 -6.23 9.24 -22.98
C SER A 103 -5.50 8.21 -22.10
N LEU A 104 -4.95 8.62 -20.96
CA LEU A 104 -4.35 7.73 -19.96
C LEU A 104 -5.41 6.88 -19.29
N ILE A 105 -6.56 7.47 -18.93
CA ILE A 105 -7.69 6.72 -18.35
C ILE A 105 -8.17 5.65 -19.34
N GLU A 106 -8.36 5.99 -20.63
CA GLU A 106 -8.76 5.01 -21.64
C GLU A 106 -7.71 3.90 -21.82
N LYS A 107 -6.43 4.25 -21.81
CA LYS A 107 -5.34 3.28 -21.90
C LYS A 107 -5.32 2.33 -20.71
N GLU A 108 -5.45 2.86 -19.48
CA GLU A 108 -5.55 2.05 -18.26
C GLU A 108 -6.79 1.15 -18.30
N ARG A 109 -7.93 1.67 -18.77
CA ARG A 109 -9.18 0.92 -18.89
C ARG A 109 -9.05 -0.23 -19.88
N ALA A 110 -8.44 0.02 -21.05
CA ALA A 110 -8.17 -1.00 -22.05
C ALA A 110 -7.26 -2.10 -21.47
N ALA A 111 -6.18 -1.72 -20.78
CA ALA A 111 -5.28 -2.67 -20.14
C ALA A 111 -5.98 -3.52 -19.06
N TYR A 112 -6.91 -2.93 -18.27
CA TYR A 112 -7.69 -3.69 -17.29
C TYR A 112 -8.69 -4.65 -17.93
N ARG A 113 -9.28 -4.29 -19.08
CA ARG A 113 -10.15 -5.20 -19.83
C ARG A 113 -9.35 -6.36 -20.44
N GLU A 114 -8.21 -6.07 -21.04
CA GLU A 114 -7.26 -7.07 -21.57
C GLU A 114 -6.85 -8.06 -20.48
N ALA A 115 -6.44 -7.56 -19.31
CA ALA A 115 -6.00 -8.40 -18.19
C ALA A 115 -7.11 -9.33 -17.66
N VAL A 116 -8.37 -8.91 -17.72
CA VAL A 116 -9.52 -9.77 -17.37
C VAL A 116 -9.86 -10.75 -18.50
N ALA A 117 -9.61 -10.39 -19.76
CA ALA A 117 -9.85 -11.25 -20.91
C ALA A 117 -8.83 -12.40 -21.02
N GLN A 118 -7.59 -12.17 -20.59
CA GLN A 118 -6.53 -13.18 -20.52
C GLN A 118 -6.75 -14.16 -19.33
N LYS A 119 -7.92 -14.80 -19.27
CA LYS A 119 -8.27 -15.79 -18.24
C LYS A 119 -7.50 -17.09 -18.43
N GLY A 120 -6.94 -17.63 -17.35
CA GLY A 120 -6.53 -19.03 -17.26
C GLY A 120 -7.73 -19.95 -17.00
N LEU A 121 -7.56 -21.26 -17.23
CA LEU A 121 -8.62 -22.28 -17.08
C LEU A 121 -9.27 -22.33 -15.68
N PHE A 122 -8.56 -21.89 -14.64
CA PHE A 122 -9.00 -21.91 -13.25
C PHE A 122 -9.36 -20.51 -12.71
N ASP A 123 -9.41 -19.50 -13.58
CA ASP A 123 -9.75 -18.15 -13.16
C ASP A 123 -11.26 -17.98 -13.00
N ARG A 124 -11.63 -17.03 -12.16
CA ARG A 124 -13.04 -16.74 -11.87
C ARG A 124 -13.72 -16.08 -13.06
N ASP A 125 -14.91 -16.57 -13.39
CA ASP A 125 -15.66 -16.05 -14.52
C ASP A 125 -16.32 -14.69 -14.28
N ASP A 126 -16.58 -14.35 -13.02
CA ASP A 126 -17.33 -13.17 -12.61
C ASP A 126 -16.46 -11.94 -12.30
N LEU A 127 -15.16 -12.01 -12.61
CA LEU A 127 -14.26 -10.89 -12.42
C LEU A 127 -14.56 -9.77 -13.42
N ARG A 128 -14.93 -8.60 -12.90
CA ARG A 128 -15.10 -7.38 -13.68
C ARG A 128 -13.77 -6.64 -13.82
N ALA A 129 -13.55 -6.03 -14.98
CA ALA A 129 -12.45 -5.09 -15.17
C ALA A 129 -12.55 -3.96 -14.15
N LEU A 130 -11.40 -3.51 -13.64
CA LEU A 130 -11.35 -2.34 -12.75
C LEU A 130 -11.67 -1.08 -13.55
N GLU A 131 -12.27 -0.10 -12.89
CA GLU A 131 -12.36 1.25 -13.43
C GLU A 131 -11.10 2.03 -13.00
N PRO A 132 -10.37 2.67 -13.93
CA PRO A 132 -9.19 3.43 -13.58
C PRO A 132 -9.51 4.67 -12.75
N LEU A 133 -8.67 4.92 -11.74
CA LEU A 133 -8.79 6.11 -10.90
C LEU A 133 -8.63 7.37 -11.75
N PRO A 134 -9.56 8.34 -11.73
CA PRO A 134 -9.50 9.53 -12.57
C PRO A 134 -8.50 10.59 -12.08
N TYR A 135 -7.80 10.34 -10.97
CA TYR A 135 -6.83 11.25 -10.38
C TYR A 135 -5.49 10.57 -10.13
N HIS A 136 -4.42 11.35 -10.19
CA HIS A 136 -3.17 11.04 -9.52
C HIS A 136 -3.25 11.54 -8.08
N PHE A 137 -3.23 10.61 -7.13
CA PHE A 137 -3.06 10.92 -5.71
C PHE A 137 -1.57 11.03 -5.38
N ARG A 138 -1.18 12.10 -4.68
CA ARG A 138 0.22 12.43 -4.42
C ARG A 138 0.41 12.94 -3.00
N PHE A 139 1.63 12.73 -2.51
CA PHE A 139 2.13 13.31 -1.28
C PHE A 139 3.43 14.08 -1.54
N SER A 140 3.49 15.31 -1.05
CA SER A 140 4.76 15.97 -0.76
C SER A 140 5.08 15.71 0.70
N TYR A 141 6.33 15.35 1.01
CA TYR A 141 6.75 15.05 2.38
C TYR A 141 8.27 15.16 2.51
N HIS A 142 8.76 15.23 3.73
CA HIS A 142 10.18 15.13 4.05
C HIS A 142 10.46 13.81 4.78
N ASP A 143 11.66 13.27 4.59
CA ASP A 143 12.25 12.24 5.44
C ASP A 143 13.66 12.67 5.88
N ALA A 144 14.45 11.78 6.51
CA ALA A 144 15.80 12.11 6.95
C ALA A 144 16.77 12.51 5.82
N ASN A 145 16.41 12.27 4.55
CA ASN A 145 17.19 12.67 3.38
C ASN A 145 16.64 13.90 2.65
N GLY A 146 15.60 14.54 3.19
CA GLY A 146 15.06 15.80 2.67
C GLY A 146 13.70 15.66 1.98
N PRO A 147 13.35 16.59 1.08
CA PRO A 147 12.02 16.68 0.48
C PRO A 147 11.79 15.68 -0.67
N HIS A 148 10.58 15.14 -0.74
CA HIS A 148 10.14 14.13 -1.72
C HIS A 148 8.74 14.42 -2.26
N HIS A 149 8.49 13.87 -3.44
CA HIS A 149 7.18 13.87 -4.10
C HIS A 149 6.83 12.45 -4.54
N GLY A 150 5.90 11.81 -3.84
CA GLY A 150 5.48 10.43 -4.10
C GLY A 150 4.10 10.35 -4.74
N THR A 151 3.93 9.45 -5.71
CA THR A 151 2.59 9.00 -6.13
C THR A 151 2.10 7.94 -5.15
N CYS A 152 0.84 8.08 -4.72
CA CYS A 152 0.16 7.13 -3.84
C CYS A 152 -0.46 6.01 -4.68
N GLU A 153 0.17 4.84 -4.67
CA GLU A 153 -0.30 3.61 -5.32
C GLU A 153 -1.09 2.71 -4.35
N ASP A 154 -1.50 3.26 -3.21
CA ASP A 154 -2.30 2.56 -2.20
C ASP A 154 -3.70 2.20 -2.71
N TRP A 155 -3.95 0.90 -2.78
CA TRP A 155 -5.23 0.35 -3.21
C TRP A 155 -6.38 0.71 -2.25
N GLU A 156 -6.11 0.88 -0.96
CA GLU A 156 -7.15 1.23 0.00
C GLU A 156 -7.62 2.68 -0.15
N THR A 157 -6.69 3.59 -0.46
CA THR A 157 -7.02 4.98 -0.82
C THR A 157 -7.92 5.04 -2.05
N SER A 158 -7.56 4.33 -3.13
CA SER A 158 -8.38 4.31 -4.35
C SER A 158 -9.75 3.66 -4.13
N THR A 159 -9.82 2.57 -3.35
CA THR A 159 -11.08 1.93 -2.98
C THR A 159 -11.97 2.86 -2.14
N THR A 160 -11.37 3.58 -1.19
CA THR A 160 -12.07 4.57 -0.35
C THR A 160 -12.63 5.71 -1.19
N PHE A 161 -11.84 6.24 -2.13
CA PHE A 161 -12.32 7.24 -3.09
C PHE A 161 -13.57 6.75 -3.84
N TRP A 162 -13.53 5.56 -4.44
CA TRP A 162 -14.66 5.03 -5.19
C TRP A 162 -15.90 4.81 -4.33
N LYS A 163 -15.72 4.34 -3.09
CA LYS A 163 -16.82 4.18 -2.13
C LYS A 163 -17.47 5.54 -1.85
N TRP A 164 -16.69 6.54 -1.46
CA TRP A 164 -17.22 7.85 -1.09
C TRP A 164 -17.71 8.66 -2.27
N ARG A 165 -17.14 8.49 -3.47
CA ARG A 165 -17.66 9.12 -4.67
C ARG A 165 -19.10 8.69 -4.93
N ARG A 166 -19.41 7.40 -4.74
CA ARG A 166 -20.78 6.87 -4.88
C ARG A 166 -21.72 7.40 -3.78
N GLU A 167 -21.21 7.58 -2.57
CA GLU A 167 -22.03 7.92 -1.41
C GLU A 167 -22.26 9.43 -1.23
N TYR A 168 -21.24 10.23 -1.52
CA TYR A 168 -21.20 11.67 -1.22
C TYR A 168 -20.88 12.54 -2.44
N GLY A 169 -20.62 11.94 -3.61
CA GLY A 169 -20.16 12.66 -4.80
C GLY A 169 -18.64 12.85 -4.85
N GLU A 170 -18.13 13.20 -6.03
CA GLU A 170 -16.69 13.25 -6.32
C GLU A 170 -15.95 14.30 -5.49
N THR A 171 -16.42 15.54 -5.46
CA THR A 171 -15.80 16.63 -4.70
C THR A 171 -15.72 16.31 -3.22
N SER A 172 -16.82 15.86 -2.61
CA SER A 172 -16.84 15.49 -1.20
C SER A 172 -15.92 14.30 -0.88
N ALA A 173 -15.81 13.33 -1.79
CA ALA A 173 -14.88 12.21 -1.61
C ALA A 173 -13.42 12.68 -1.55
N LEU A 174 -13.02 13.61 -2.41
CA LEU A 174 -11.67 14.19 -2.44
C LEU A 174 -11.39 15.03 -1.20
N GLU A 175 -12.34 15.87 -0.79
CA GLU A 175 -12.22 16.70 0.42
C GLU A 175 -12.12 15.83 1.69
N ARG A 176 -12.88 14.74 1.78
CA ARG A 176 -12.79 13.78 2.90
C ARG A 176 -11.45 13.07 2.94
N LEU A 177 -10.92 12.64 1.79
CA LEU A 177 -9.57 12.08 1.70
C LEU A 177 -8.52 13.11 2.11
N SER A 178 -8.69 14.36 1.69
CA SER A 178 -7.84 15.48 2.10
C SER A 178 -7.84 15.64 3.61
N GLY A 179 -9.01 15.72 4.26
CA GLY A 179 -9.11 15.87 5.71
C GLY A 179 -8.46 14.73 6.48
N ILE A 180 -8.55 13.50 5.96
CA ILE A 180 -7.88 12.35 6.57
C ILE A 180 -6.37 12.47 6.46
N TYR A 181 -5.85 12.75 5.27
CA TYR A 181 -4.41 12.68 5.02
C TYR A 181 -3.65 13.97 5.33
N ASN A 182 -4.32 15.12 5.36
CA ASN A 182 -3.72 16.39 5.74
C ASN A 182 -3.98 16.74 7.21
N ASP A 183 -5.07 16.25 7.82
CA ASP A 183 -5.43 16.64 9.19
C ASP A 183 -5.45 15.45 10.18
N GLU A 184 -6.20 14.38 9.92
CA GLU A 184 -6.36 13.29 10.90
C GLU A 184 -5.08 12.47 11.09
N TYR A 185 -4.57 11.88 10.01
CA TYR A 185 -3.48 10.92 10.07
C TYR A 185 -2.17 11.52 10.60
N PRO A 186 -1.74 12.73 10.17
CA PRO A 186 -0.51 13.32 10.71
C PRO A 186 -0.54 13.46 12.24
N ARG A 187 -1.70 13.82 12.81
CA ARG A 187 -1.91 13.91 14.27
C ARG A 187 -2.02 12.55 14.97
N ARG A 188 -2.22 11.48 14.23
CA ARG A 188 -2.46 10.11 14.76
C ARG A 188 -1.37 9.11 14.35
N GLY A 189 -0.15 9.61 14.16
CA GLY A 189 1.00 8.76 13.83
C GLY A 189 0.95 8.25 12.39
N MET A 190 0.87 9.16 11.42
CA MET A 190 0.97 8.81 9.99
C MET A 190 2.31 8.13 9.70
N ILE A 191 2.24 6.97 9.04
CA ILE A 191 3.39 6.22 8.55
C ILE A 191 3.17 5.89 7.08
N PHE A 192 4.22 6.03 6.27
CA PHE A 192 4.24 5.62 4.87
C PHE A 192 4.84 4.22 4.75
N ALA A 193 4.09 3.31 4.14
CA ALA A 193 4.59 2.03 3.67
C ALA A 193 5.11 2.20 2.24
N MET A 194 6.41 2.09 2.08
CA MET A 194 7.12 2.36 0.85
C MET A 194 7.67 1.06 0.26
N GLY A 195 7.81 1.00 -1.07
CA GLY A 195 8.53 -0.09 -1.71
C GLY A 195 9.15 0.29 -3.04
N ASN A 196 10.28 -0.32 -3.36
CA ASN A 196 10.98 -0.04 -4.62
C ASN A 196 10.40 -0.80 -5.82
N MET A 197 10.76 -0.33 -7.02
CA MET A 197 10.45 -1.03 -8.26
C MET A 197 11.56 -2.02 -8.63
N ALA A 198 11.22 -3.28 -8.92
CA ALA A 198 12.21 -4.31 -9.28
C ALA A 198 13.11 -3.91 -10.46
N LYS A 199 12.53 -3.28 -11.50
CA LYS A 199 13.28 -2.82 -12.69
C LYS A 199 14.05 -1.50 -12.47
N ARG A 200 13.73 -0.76 -11.41
CA ARG A 200 14.35 0.54 -11.06
C ARG A 200 14.45 0.66 -9.54
N PRO A 201 15.40 -0.07 -8.89
CA PRO A 201 15.45 -0.20 -7.44
C PRO A 201 15.67 1.10 -6.66
N ASN A 202 16.14 2.16 -7.34
CA ASN A 202 16.28 3.50 -6.81
C ASN A 202 14.97 4.30 -6.77
N ILE A 203 13.92 3.85 -7.44
CA ILE A 203 12.60 4.49 -7.42
C ILE A 203 11.71 3.78 -6.41
N TRP A 204 11.27 4.54 -5.42
CA TRP A 204 10.37 4.10 -4.37
C TRP A 204 8.96 4.66 -4.57
N LEU A 205 7.96 3.81 -4.37
CA LEU A 205 6.55 4.13 -4.48
C LEU A 205 5.91 4.11 -3.09
N LEU A 206 4.95 4.99 -2.85
CA LEU A 206 4.10 4.95 -1.68
C LEU A 206 3.03 3.89 -1.92
N LEU A 207 3.15 2.76 -1.23
CA LEU A 207 2.28 1.59 -1.40
C LEU A 207 1.14 1.54 -0.37
N GLY A 208 1.22 2.33 0.70
CA GLY A 208 0.21 2.39 1.74
C GLY A 208 0.41 3.54 2.71
N VAL A 209 -0.69 4.06 3.24
CA VAL A 209 -0.68 5.03 4.34
C VAL A 209 -1.26 4.34 5.59
N ILE A 210 -0.50 4.38 6.68
CA ILE A 210 -0.81 3.68 7.93
C ILE A 210 -1.02 4.71 9.03
N ARG A 211 -2.08 4.50 9.83
CA ARG A 211 -2.25 5.15 11.12
C ARG A 211 -1.67 4.24 12.20
N LEU A 212 -0.68 4.76 12.92
CA LEU A 212 0.02 4.09 14.01
C LEU A 212 -0.12 4.96 15.27
N ASP A 213 -1.33 4.94 15.84
CA ASP A 213 -1.69 5.80 16.96
C ASP A 213 -0.61 5.76 18.06
N PRO A 214 -0.03 6.91 18.45
CA PRO A 214 0.97 6.95 19.52
C PRO A 214 0.34 6.54 20.85
N GLU A 215 1.13 5.99 21.77
CA GLU A 215 0.64 5.80 23.14
C GLU A 215 0.35 7.17 23.80
N PRO A 216 -0.64 7.26 24.71
CA PRO A 216 -0.90 8.48 25.46
C PRO A 216 0.40 8.98 26.14
N GLY A 217 0.85 10.20 25.79
CA GLY A 217 2.05 10.83 26.38
C GLY A 217 3.34 10.74 25.55
N GLN A 218 3.34 10.07 24.39
CA GLN A 218 4.52 9.94 23.52
C GLN A 218 4.65 11.00 22.41
N LEU A 219 3.70 11.93 22.31
CA LEU A 219 3.71 12.99 21.28
C LEU A 219 4.76 14.08 21.55
N ASP A 220 5.24 14.22 22.79
CA ASP A 220 6.13 15.32 23.21
C ASP A 220 7.61 14.91 23.34
N LEU A 221 7.99 13.67 23.00
CA LEU A 221 9.35 13.14 23.19
C LEU A 221 9.99 12.55 21.92
N LEU A 222 9.46 12.87 20.73
CA LEU A 222 9.97 12.43 19.43
C LEU A 222 9.91 13.56 18.39
#